data_AF-A0A7W1T0C4-F1
#
_entry.id   AF-A0A7W1T0C4-F1
#
_cell.length_a   1.000
_cell.length_b   1.000
_cell.length_c   1.000
_cell.angle_alpha   90.00
_cell.angle_beta   90.00
_cell.angle_gamma   90.00
#
_symmetry.space_group_name_H-M   'P 1'
#
loop_
_entity.id
_entity.type
_entity.pdbx_description
1 polymer ?
#
loop_
_entity_poly.entity_id
_entity_poly.type
_entity_poly.pdbx_seq_one_letter_code
_entity_poly.pdbx_strand_id
1 'polypeptide(L)'
;MASKPQDEFQALIEDHKGILYKVCRSYCRNAADRDDLAQEILVQLWHAFPSFDGRARFSTWMYRIALNVAISFLRRESTRTRHVLSSEEHVLE
;
A
#
# COMPACT_ATOMS: atom_id res chain seq x y z
N MET A 1 1.45 17.92 26.69
CA MET A 1 0.28 17.66 25.84
C MET A 1 0.44 16.27 25.25
N ALA A 2 -0.56 15.39 25.38
CA ALA A 2 -0.51 14.10 24.69
C ALA A 2 -0.49 14.38 23.17
N SER A 3 0.47 13.78 22.46
CA SER A 3 0.54 13.85 20.99
C SER A 3 -0.75 13.27 20.41
N LYS A 4 -1.34 13.90 19.38
CA LYS A 4 -2.53 13.33 18.76
C LYS A 4 -2.12 12.03 18.03
N PRO A 5 -3.00 11.02 17.95
CA PRO A 5 -2.70 9.79 17.21
C PRO A 5 -2.25 10.05 15.76
N GLN A 6 -2.75 11.12 15.15
CA GLN A 6 -2.35 11.60 13.83
C GLN A 6 -0.87 12.02 13.78
N ASP A 7 -0.41 12.78 14.79
CA ASP A 7 0.95 13.32 14.83
C ASP A 7 1.97 12.19 15.06
N GLU A 8 1.62 11.23 15.92
CA GLU A 8 2.43 10.03 16.15
C GLU A 8 2.52 9.16 14.90
N PHE A 9 1.38 8.90 14.25
CA PHE A 9 1.35 8.15 13.00
C PHE A 9 2.21 8.83 11.92
N GLN A 10 2.06 10.14 11.76
CA GLN A 10 2.81 10.89 10.76
C GLN A 10 4.32 10.83 11.01
N ALA A 11 4.77 10.98 12.26
CA ALA A 11 6.17 10.86 12.61
C ALA A 11 6.73 9.46 12.28
N LEU A 12 6.00 8.40 12.65
CA LEU A 12 6.40 7.03 12.36
C LEU A 12 6.44 6.74 10.85
N ILE A 13 5.48 7.24 10.08
CA ILE A 13 5.50 7.10 8.62
C ILE A 13 6.70 7.83 8.02
N GLU A 14 6.98 9.05 8.46
CA GLU A 14 8.11 9.84 7.94
C GLU A 14 9.46 9.15 8.21
N ASP A 15 9.66 8.63 9.42
CA ASP A 15 10.87 7.88 9.80
C ASP A 15 11.04 6.58 9.01
N HIS A 16 9.94 6.01 8.50
CA HIS A 16 9.93 4.71 7.85
C HIS A 16 9.51 4.73 6.37
N LYS A 17 9.37 5.91 5.75
CA LYS A 17 8.95 6.08 4.34
C LYS A 17 9.81 5.31 3.34
N GLY A 18 11.06 5.02 3.67
CA GLY A 18 11.95 4.17 2.86
C GLY A 18 11.39 2.76 2.63
N ILE A 19 10.62 2.21 3.58
CA ILE A 19 9.92 0.92 3.43
C ILE A 19 8.81 1.03 2.40
N LEU A 20 7.98 2.08 2.51
CA LEU A 20 6.89 2.36 1.58
C LEU A 20 7.41 2.42 0.14
N TYR A 21 8.43 3.24 -0.11
CA TYR A 21 9.01 3.40 -1.44
C TYR A 21 9.64 2.11 -1.95
N LYS A 22 10.31 1.34 -1.07
CA LYS A 22 10.90 0.05 -1.45
C LYS A 22 9.82 -0.92 -1.92
N VAL A 23 8.75 -1.08 -1.15
CA VAL A 23 7.64 -1.97 -1.52
C VAL A 23 6.99 -1.52 -2.82
N CYS A 24 6.65 -0.23 -2.96
CA CYS A 24 6.02 0.26 -4.18
C CYS A 24 6.88 0.01 -5.43
N ARG A 25 8.20 0.27 -5.34
CA ARG A 25 9.13 0.02 -6.45
C ARG A 25 9.33 -1.46 -6.77
N SER A 26 9.22 -2.34 -5.77
CA SER A 26 9.34 -3.79 -5.96
C SER A 26 8.12 -4.40 -6.65
N TYR A 27 6.93 -3.84 -6.44
CA TYR A 27 5.67 -4.42 -6.93
C TYR A 27 5.07 -3.69 -8.14
N CYS A 28 5.47 -2.44 -8.40
CA CYS A 28 4.95 -1.64 -9.51
C CYS A 28 6.09 -1.05 -10.37
N ARG A 29 5.94 -1.10 -11.69
CA ARG A 29 6.97 -0.65 -12.66
C ARG A 29 6.79 0.80 -13.11
N ASN A 30 5.56 1.22 -13.40
CA ASN A 30 5.28 2.60 -13.80
C ASN A 30 5.09 3.51 -12.57
N ALA A 31 5.10 4.82 -12.78
CA ALA A 31 4.98 5.79 -11.70
C ALA A 31 3.56 5.86 -11.13
N ALA A 32 2.53 5.80 -11.98
CA ALA A 32 1.13 5.89 -11.56
C ALA A 32 0.75 4.77 -10.58
N ASP A 33 1.03 3.52 -10.92
CA ASP A 33 0.74 2.37 -10.05
C ASP A 33 1.51 2.42 -8.73
N ARG A 34 2.71 3.03 -8.72
CA ARG A 34 3.49 3.20 -7.48
C ARG A 34 2.83 4.21 -6.57
N ASP A 35 2.33 5.31 -7.13
CA ASP A 35 1.65 6.35 -6.37
C ASP A 35 0.31 5.84 -5.83
N ASP A 36 -0.45 5.09 -6.65
CA ASP A 36 -1.70 4.43 -6.23
C ASP A 36 -1.45 3.40 -5.13
N LEU A 37 -0.44 2.53 -5.30
CA LEU A 37 -0.08 1.55 -4.28
C LEU A 37 0.40 2.23 -2.99
N ALA A 38 1.19 3.30 -3.08
CA ALA A 38 1.64 4.04 -1.91
C ALA A 38 0.45 4.60 -1.11
N GLN A 39 -0.52 5.17 -1.81
CA GLN A 39 -1.75 5.66 -1.18
C GLN A 39 -2.55 4.54 -0.52
N GLU A 40 -2.75 3.41 -1.21
CA GLU A 40 -3.50 2.28 -0.64
C GLU A 40 -2.81 1.71 0.61
N ILE A 41 -1.46 1.64 0.61
CA ILE A 41 -0.69 1.24 1.79
C ILE A 41 -0.89 2.23 2.94
N LEU A 42 -0.81 3.54 2.69
CA LEU A 42 -0.98 4.56 3.73
C LEU A 42 -2.38 4.51 4.36
N VAL A 43 -3.42 4.33 3.56
CA VAL A 43 -4.80 4.18 4.03
C VAL A 43 -4.94 2.94 4.92
N GLN A 44 -4.41 1.79 4.49
CA GLN A 44 -4.48 0.56 5.27
C GLN A 44 -3.65 0.64 6.57
N LEU A 45 -2.50 1.30 6.52
CA LEU A 45 -1.71 1.57 7.72
C LEU A 45 -2.47 2.45 8.71
N TRP A 46 -3.11 3.52 8.25
CA TRP A 46 -3.91 4.39 9.10
C TRP A 46 -5.08 3.65 9.77
N HIS A 47 -5.81 2.82 9.01
CA HIS A 47 -6.89 2.00 9.57
C HIS A 47 -6.40 0.97 10.58
N ALA A 48 -5.21 0.41 10.37
CA ALA A 48 -4.64 -0.60 11.26
C ALA A 48 -3.91 0.00 12.48
N PHE A 49 -3.51 1.27 12.42
CA PHE A 49 -2.67 1.92 13.44
C PHE A 49 -3.25 1.87 14.86
N PRO A 50 -4.56 2.05 15.10
CA PRO A 50 -5.13 1.91 16.44
C PRO A 50 -4.97 0.51 17.06
N SER A 51 -4.72 -0.51 16.24
CA SER A 51 -4.47 -1.89 16.69
C SER A 51 -2.98 -2.22 16.83
N PHE A 52 -2.08 -1.27 16.55
CA PHE A 52 -0.65 -1.47 16.77
C PHE A 52 -0.35 -1.38 18.27
N ASP A 53 0.12 -2.49 18.84
CA ASP A 53 0.34 -2.65 20.28
C ASP A 53 1.81 -2.60 20.70
N GLY A 54 2.72 -2.29 19.77
CA GLY A 54 4.16 -2.19 20.05
C GLY A 54 4.87 -3.51 20.33
N ARG A 55 4.22 -4.67 20.23
CA ARG A 55 4.89 -5.98 20.44
C ARG A 55 5.98 -6.27 19.41
N ALA A 56 5.88 -5.66 18.23
CA ALA A 56 6.89 -5.70 17.19
C ALA A 56 7.36 -4.28 16.85
N ARG A 57 8.57 -4.14 16.30
CA ARG A 57 9.06 -2.87 15.75
C ARG A 57 8.07 -2.36 14.70
N PHE A 58 7.77 -1.06 14.72
CA PHE A 58 6.86 -0.43 13.75
C PHE A 58 7.28 -0.74 12.31
N SER A 59 8.58 -0.70 12.00
CA SER A 59 9.12 -1.07 10.69
C SER A 59 8.71 -2.48 10.23
N THR A 60 8.71 -3.46 11.13
CA THR A 60 8.33 -4.85 10.83
C THR A 60 6.82 -4.95 10.58
N TRP A 61 6.04 -4.29 11.43
CA TRP A 61 4.59 -4.24 11.30
C TRP A 61 4.16 -3.54 10.00
N MET A 62 4.74 -2.38 9.72
CA MET A 62 4.53 -1.59 8.50
C MET A 62 4.89 -2.39 7.25
N TYR A 63 6.04 -3.06 7.24
CA TYR A 63 6.47 -3.89 6.11
C TYR A 63 5.46 -5.00 5.81
N ARG A 64 4.92 -5.65 6.85
CA ARG A 64 3.95 -6.74 6.70
C ARG A 64 2.63 -6.24 6.10
N ILE A 65 2.13 -5.08 6.55
CA ILE A 65 0.93 -4.46 5.97
C ILE A 65 1.19 -4.06 4.52
N ALA A 66 2.28 -3.34 4.27
CA ALA A 66 2.66 -2.88 2.93
C ALA A 66 2.75 -4.05 1.93
N LEU A 67 3.36 -5.16 2.34
CA LEU A 67 3.49 -6.37 1.54
C LEU A 67 2.13 -6.99 1.19
N ASN A 68 1.23 -7.12 2.17
CA ASN A 68 -0.10 -7.69 1.95
C ASN A 68 -0.94 -6.83 0.99
N VAL A 69 -0.85 -5.52 1.14
CA VAL A 69 -1.52 -4.57 0.25
C VAL A 69 -0.94 -4.67 -1.17
N ALA A 70 0.38 -4.68 -1.32
CA ALA A 70 1.04 -4.77 -2.62
C ALA A 70 0.70 -6.06 -3.39
N ILE A 71 0.66 -7.20 -2.70
CA ILE A 71 0.24 -8.48 -3.30
C ILE A 71 -1.23 -8.40 -3.75
N SER A 72 -2.09 -7.80 -2.94
CA SER A 72 -3.52 -7.65 -3.24
C SER A 72 -3.75 -6.71 -4.42
N PHE A 73 -3.00 -5.61 -4.47
CA PHE A 73 -2.99 -4.64 -5.56
C PHE A 73 -2.61 -5.30 -6.88
N LEU A 74 -1.48 -6.01 -6.92
CA LEU A 74 -0.99 -6.69 -8.12
C LEU A 74 -1.97 -7.75 -8.64
N ARG A 75 -2.62 -8.47 -7.73
CA ARG A 75 -3.66 -9.46 -8.09
C ARG A 75 -4.85 -8.78 -8.76
N ARG A 76 -5.32 -7.65 -8.23
CA ARG A 76 -6.44 -6.88 -8.81
C ARG A 76 -6.09 -6.31 -10.17
N GLU A 77 -4.86 -5.82 -10.35
CA GLU A 77 -4.41 -5.25 -11.61
C GLU A 77 -4.30 -6.30 -12.72
N SER A 78 -3.83 -7.51 -12.37
CA SER A 78 -3.81 -8.65 -13.29
C SER A 78 -5.21 -9.07 -13.75
N THR A 79 -6.20 -9.03 -12.85
CA THR A 79 -7.60 -9.31 -13.19
C THR A 79 -8.22 -8.18 -14.03
N ARG A 80 -7.95 -6.92 -13.68
CA ARG A 80 -8.43 -5.75 -14.42
C ARG A 80 -7.92 -5.75 -15.86
N THR A 81 -6.61 -5.94 -16.05
CA THR A 81 -6.00 -6.01 -17.38
C THR A 81 -6.65 -7.11 -18.22
N ARG A 82 -6.89 -8.29 -17.64
CA ARG A 82 -7.56 -9.40 -18.32
C ARG A 82 -8.99 -9.06 -18.75
N HIS A 83 -9.74 -8.37 -17.90
CA HIS A 83 -11.12 -7.99 -18.20
C HIS A 83 -11.21 -6.88 -19.26
N VAL A 84 -10.26 -5.93 -19.27
CA VAL A 84 -10.20 -4.90 -20.31
C VAL A 84 -9.98 -5.56 -21.67
N LEU A 85 -8.99 -6.45 -21.78
CA LEU A 85 -8.71 -7.16 -23.03
C LEU A 85 -9.91 -8.01 -23.51
N SER A 86 -10.60 -8.71 -22.60
CA SER A 86 -11.80 -9.48 -22.99
C SER A 86 -13.00 -8.61 -23.37
N SER A 87 -13.06 -7.38 -22.86
CA SER A 87 -14.13 -6.42 -23.20
C SER A 87 -13.87 -5.79 -24.56
N GLU A 88 -12.61 -5.53 -24.92
CA GLU A 88 -12.23 -5.03 -26.24
C GLU A 88 -12.49 -6.05 -27.36
N GLU A 89 -12.25 -7.36 -27.11
CA GLU A 89 -12.62 -8.42 -28.07
C GLU A 89 -14.12 -8.45 -28.38
N HIS A 90 -14.99 -8.25 -27.38
CA HIS A 90 -16.45 -8.24 -27.58
C HIS A 90 -17.00 -6.98 -28.29
N VAL A 91 -16.22 -5.91 -28.40
CA VAL A 91 -16.64 -4.66 -29.07
C VAL A 91 -16.23 -4.66 -30.55
N LEU A 92 -15.30 -5.53 -30.93
CA LEU A 92 -14.76 -5.63 -32.29
C LEU A 92 -15.42 -6.76 -33.14
N GLU A 93 -16.33 -7.55 -32.54
CA GLU A 93 -17.30 -8.43 -33.23
C GLU A 93 -18.66 -7.73 -33.41
#